data_AF-A0A4Y8SIU5-F1
#
_entry.id   AF-A0A4Y8SIU5-F1
#
_cell.length_a   1.000
_cell.length_b   1.000
_cell.length_c   1.000
_cell.angle_alpha   90.00
_cell.angle_beta   90.00
_cell.angle_gamma   90.00
#
_symmetry.space_group_name_H-M   'P 1'
#
loop_
_entity.id
_entity.type
_entity.pdbx_description
1 polymer ?
#
loop_
_entity_poly.entity_id
_entity_poly.type
_entity_poly.pdbx_seq_one_letter_code
_entity_poly.pdbx_strand_id
1 'polypeptide(L)'
;MTTIEILNLYGIKFTIFISPRPVLGKNRVRKGFIGGGSMENYFGSDFDTLESITEDVLPIVQHYINGNNPEMNHISSELGGSVDYAIPDISNVTFHNPNDGEIVQTIPIIHFTVIAEAWREFLLQKPIVGDAI
;
A
#
# COMPACT_ATOMS: atom_id res chain seq x y z
N MET A 1 13.99 4.49 -13.35
CA MET A 1 13.10 3.32 -13.41
C MET A 1 11.67 3.81 -13.60
N THR A 2 10.89 3.10 -14.41
CA THR A 2 9.45 3.29 -14.59
C THR A 2 8.66 2.63 -13.47
N THR A 3 7.36 2.95 -13.34
CA THR A 3 6.45 2.28 -12.40
C THR A 3 6.45 0.77 -12.59
N ILE A 4 6.38 0.28 -13.82
CA ILE A 4 6.36 -1.16 -14.13
C ILE A 4 7.67 -1.84 -13.71
N GLU A 5 8.81 -1.19 -13.94
CA GLU A 5 10.11 -1.72 -13.50
C GLU A 5 10.21 -1.82 -11.98
N ILE A 6 9.69 -0.82 -11.25
CA ILE A 6 9.64 -0.83 -9.79
C ILE A 6 8.71 -1.94 -9.28
N LEU A 7 7.50 -2.06 -9.83
CA LEU A 7 6.56 -3.13 -9.43
C LEU A 7 7.17 -4.52 -9.69
N ASN A 8 7.83 -4.70 -10.84
CA ASN A 8 8.52 -5.95 -11.17
C ASN A 8 9.69 -6.25 -10.23
N LEU A 9 10.48 -5.23 -9.84
CA LEU A 9 11.59 -5.37 -8.90
C LEU A 9 11.13 -5.96 -7.56
N TYR A 10 9.96 -5.56 -7.08
CA TYR A 10 9.38 -6.04 -5.82
C TYR A 10 8.39 -7.19 -6.00
N GLY A 11 8.22 -7.70 -7.23
CA GLY A 11 7.28 -8.77 -7.52
C GLY A 11 5.81 -8.42 -7.25
N ILE A 12 5.45 -7.13 -7.31
CA ILE A 12 4.11 -6.62 -6.99
C ILE A 12 3.18 -6.77 -8.18
N LYS A 13 1.94 -7.22 -7.92
CA LYS A 13 0.85 -7.34 -8.89
C LYS A 13 -0.45 -6.81 -8.29
N PHE A 14 -1.19 -6.06 -9.08
CA PHE A 14 -2.55 -5.64 -8.74
C PHE A 14 -3.56 -6.54 -9.44
N THR A 15 -4.60 -6.96 -8.72
CA THR A 15 -5.61 -7.89 -9.25
C THR A 15 -7.03 -7.50 -8.87
N ILE A 16 -7.99 -8.00 -9.63
CA ILE A 16 -9.43 -7.85 -9.36
C ILE A 16 -9.99 -9.22 -9.04
N PHE A 17 -10.49 -9.39 -7.82
CA PHE A 17 -11.24 -10.56 -7.39
C PHE A 17 -12.73 -10.31 -7.61
N ILE A 18 -13.38 -11.24 -8.30
CA ILE A 18 -14.82 -11.23 -8.56
C ILE A 18 -15.42 -12.41 -7.80
N SER A 19 -16.24 -12.12 -6.79
CA SER A 19 -17.00 -13.15 -6.06
C SER A 19 -18.47 -13.05 -6.43
N PRO A 20 -19.06 -14.10 -7.05
CA PRO A 20 -20.48 -14.14 -7.30
C PRO A 20 -21.25 -14.00 -5.97
N ARG A 21 -22.25 -13.11 -5.91
CA ARG A 21 -23.25 -13.12 -4.83
C ARG A 21 -24.61 -13.49 -5.42
N PRO A 22 -24.98 -14.78 -5.38
CA PRO A 22 -26.22 -15.28 -6.00
C PRO A 22 -27.48 -14.57 -5.47
N VAL A 23 -27.46 -14.12 -4.22
CA VAL A 23 -28.64 -13.59 -3.53
C VAL A 23 -28.96 -12.13 -3.90
N LEU A 24 -28.01 -11.36 -4.43
CA LEU A 24 -28.17 -9.92 -4.71
C LEU A 24 -28.07 -9.57 -6.21
N GLY A 25 -27.87 -10.56 -7.08
CA GLY A 25 -27.70 -10.34 -8.53
C GLY A 25 -26.51 -9.45 -8.90
N LYS A 26 -25.60 -9.16 -7.96
CA LYS A 26 -24.43 -8.30 -8.15
C LYS A 26 -23.18 -9.03 -7.70
N ASN A 27 -22.16 -9.07 -8.55
CA ASN A 27 -20.85 -9.59 -8.15
C ASN A 27 -20.21 -8.65 -7.12
N ARG A 28 -19.63 -9.21 -6.07
CA ARG A 28 -18.73 -8.45 -5.21
C ARG A 28 -17.40 -8.34 -5.96
N VAL A 29 -16.96 -7.12 -6.20
CA VAL A 29 -15.64 -6.85 -6.75
C VAL A 29 -14.73 -6.38 -5.62
N ARG A 30 -13.56 -7.01 -5.48
CA ARG A 30 -12.49 -6.60 -4.56
C ARG A 30 -11.22 -6.41 -5.35
N LYS A 31 -10.43 -5.38 -5.03
CA LYS A 31 -9.10 -5.18 -5.57
C LYS A 31 -8.08 -5.78 -4.62
N GLY A 32 -7.01 -6.35 -5.16
CA GLY A 32 -5.94 -6.99 -4.41
C GLY A 32 -4.59 -6.40 -4.76
N PHE A 33 -3.76 -6.24 -3.73
CA PHE A 33 -2.33 -6.02 -3.80
C PHE A 33 -1.66 -7.36 -3.47
N ILE A 34 -0.82 -7.88 -4.35
CA ILE A 34 -0.13 -9.18 -4.19
C ILE A 34 1.37 -8.98 -4.41
N GLY A 35 2.19 -9.60 -3.59
CA GLY A 35 3.65 -9.53 -3.61
C GLY A 35 4.20 -8.35 -2.82
N GLY A 36 5.51 -8.12 -2.92
CA GLY A 36 6.17 -7.01 -2.23
C GLY A 36 6.52 -7.25 -0.76
N GLY A 37 6.37 -8.46 -0.23
CA GLY A 37 6.75 -8.76 1.16
C GLY A 37 5.77 -8.17 2.16
N SER A 38 6.26 -7.41 3.15
CA SER A 38 5.45 -6.70 4.14
C SER A 38 4.47 -5.72 3.51
N MET A 39 4.79 -5.21 2.30
CA MET A 39 3.88 -4.37 1.52
C MET A 39 2.56 -5.07 1.14
N GLU A 40 2.53 -6.42 1.04
CA GLU A 40 1.31 -7.15 0.68
C GLU A 40 0.22 -6.97 1.73
N ASN A 41 0.54 -7.19 3.00
CA ASN A 41 -0.43 -6.99 4.09
C ASN A 41 -0.73 -5.52 4.29
N TYR A 42 0.32 -4.69 4.26
CA TYR A 42 0.20 -3.25 4.45
C TYR A 42 -0.76 -2.62 3.44
N PHE A 43 -0.57 -2.82 2.13
CA PHE A 43 -1.47 -2.25 1.11
C PHE A 43 -2.71 -3.10 0.83
N GLY A 44 -2.62 -4.42 0.98
CA GLY A 44 -3.70 -5.35 0.64
C GLY A 44 -4.74 -5.56 1.74
N SER A 45 -4.42 -5.15 2.98
CA SER A 45 -5.31 -5.30 4.13
C SER A 45 -5.46 -4.02 4.95
N ASP A 46 -4.35 -3.36 5.32
CA ASP A 46 -4.41 -2.23 6.27
C ASP A 46 -4.75 -0.91 5.57
N PHE A 47 -4.20 -0.70 4.38
CA PHE A 47 -4.40 0.47 3.54
C PHE A 47 -5.00 0.07 2.17
N ASP A 48 -6.09 -0.69 2.21
CA ASP A 48 -6.74 -1.26 1.00
C ASP A 48 -7.81 -0.35 0.36
N THR A 49 -7.98 0.87 0.88
CA THR A 49 -8.97 1.85 0.39
C THR A 49 -8.31 3.09 -0.21
N LEU A 50 -9.01 3.74 -1.14
CA LEU A 50 -8.54 4.98 -1.77
C LEU A 50 -8.30 6.08 -0.72
N GLU A 51 -9.20 6.19 0.26
CA GLU A 51 -9.13 7.14 1.37
C GLU A 51 -7.85 6.91 2.17
N SER A 52 -7.62 5.68 2.66
CA SER A 52 -6.42 5.35 3.45
C SER A 52 -5.10 5.67 2.75
N ILE A 53 -5.02 5.47 1.43
CA ILE A 53 -3.82 5.82 0.66
C ILE A 53 -3.66 7.32 0.47
N THR A 54 -4.76 8.03 0.23
CA THR A 54 -4.75 9.46 -0.12
C THR A 54 -4.62 10.35 1.10
N GLU A 55 -5.20 9.95 2.23
CA GLU A 55 -5.27 10.75 3.45
C GLU A 55 -4.19 10.37 4.46
N ASP A 56 -3.74 9.11 4.47
CA ASP A 56 -2.75 8.65 5.44
C ASP A 56 -1.38 8.42 4.79
N VAL A 57 -1.28 7.45 3.87
CA VAL A 57 0.03 6.97 3.38
C VAL A 57 0.79 8.05 2.61
N LEU A 58 0.19 8.61 1.56
CA LEU A 58 0.89 9.55 0.69
C LEU A 58 1.26 10.86 1.40
N PRO A 59 0.37 11.49 2.20
CA PRO A 59 0.72 12.71 2.94
C PRO A 59 1.87 12.49 3.92
N ILE A 60 1.88 11.37 4.64
CA ILE A 60 2.95 11.04 5.58
C ILE A 60 4.27 10.88 4.81
N VAL A 61 4.33 10.06 3.77
CA VAL A 61 5.55 9.86 2.98
C VAL A 61 6.05 11.18 2.37
N GLN A 62 5.15 12.02 1.86
CA GLN A 62 5.51 13.32 1.30
C GLN A 62 6.09 14.28 2.35
N HIS A 63 5.57 14.22 3.57
CA HIS A 63 6.08 15.01 4.68
C HIS A 63 7.54 14.67 5.00
N TYR A 64 7.90 13.37 4.96
CA TYR A 64 9.28 12.89 5.14
C TYR A 64 10.21 13.27 4.00
N ILE A 65 9.73 13.21 2.75
CA ILE A 65 10.48 13.65 1.57
C ILE A 65 10.79 15.16 1.64
N ASN A 66 9.85 15.96 2.15
CA ASN A 66 9.98 17.40 2.25
C ASN A 66 10.86 17.86 3.43
N GLY A 67 11.34 16.93 4.26
CA GLY A 67 12.17 17.25 5.43
C GLY A 67 11.41 17.94 6.56
N ASN A 68 10.07 17.88 6.56
CA ASN A 68 9.23 18.45 7.61
C ASN A 68 9.02 17.51 8.80
N ASN A 69 9.81 16.46 8.89
CA ASN A 69 9.62 15.27 9.73
C ASN A 69 9.27 15.61 11.19
N PRO A 70 8.22 14.98 11.78
CA PRO A 70 7.97 15.10 13.20
C PRO A 70 9.15 14.50 13.98
N GLU A 71 9.35 14.93 15.23
CA GLU A 71 10.35 14.29 16.09
C GLU A 71 10.04 12.79 16.21
N MET A 72 11.06 11.95 16.01
CA MET A 72 10.99 10.47 15.92
C MET A 72 10.34 9.80 17.15
N ASN A 73 10.28 10.53 18.26
CA ASN A 73 9.74 10.19 19.57
C ASN A 73 8.22 10.35 19.68
N HIS A 74 7.53 10.82 18.63
CA HIS A 74 6.08 10.76 18.55
C HIS A 74 5.63 9.44 17.93
N ILE A 75 4.92 8.64 18.72
CA ILE A 75 4.13 7.45 18.35
C ILE A 75 3.17 7.72 17.17
N SER A 76 2.97 9.00 16.78
CA SER A 76 2.15 9.43 15.63
C SER A 76 2.85 9.37 14.26
N SER A 77 4.06 8.79 14.16
CA SER A 77 4.80 8.64 12.90
C SER A 77 4.70 7.24 12.28
N GLU A 78 4.08 6.30 12.99
CA GLU A 78 3.89 4.93 12.55
C GLU A 78 2.68 4.85 11.64
N LEU A 79 2.89 4.42 10.40
CA LEU A 79 1.80 3.90 9.58
C LEU A 79 1.55 2.47 10.08
N GLY A 80 0.65 2.36 11.06
CA GLY A 80 0.33 1.09 11.71
C GLY A 80 -0.16 0.06 10.70
N GLY A 81 0.50 -1.10 10.68
CA GLY A 81 0.04 -2.29 9.96
C GLY A 81 -0.27 -3.41 10.94
N SER A 82 -1.22 -4.28 10.57
CA SER A 82 -1.69 -5.38 11.42
C SER A 82 -0.68 -6.51 11.54
N VAL A 83 0.26 -6.62 10.60
CA VAL A 83 1.32 -7.63 10.58
C VAL A 83 2.70 -7.03 10.76
N ASP A 84 3.04 -6.01 9.97
CA ASP A 84 4.28 -5.24 10.09
C ASP A 84 3.90 -3.75 10.07
N TYR A 85 4.54 -2.93 10.89
CA TYR A 85 4.34 -1.48 10.86
C TYR A 85 5.44 -0.80 10.06
N ALA A 86 5.08 0.28 9.35
CA ALA A 86 5.99 1.01 8.49
C ALA A 86 6.45 2.31 9.16
N ILE A 87 7.77 2.49 9.24
CA ILE A 87 8.42 3.72 9.67
C ILE A 87 9.09 4.38 8.45
N PRO A 88 8.53 5.49 7.94
CA PRO A 88 9.19 6.30 6.92
C PRO A 88 10.32 7.16 7.52
N ASP A 89 11.39 7.31 6.76
CA ASP A 89 12.47 8.28 6.97
C ASP A 89 12.75 9.03 5.65
N ILE A 90 13.72 9.96 5.62
CA ILE A 90 13.99 10.78 4.43
C ILE A 90 14.45 9.98 3.19
N SER A 91 15.00 8.79 3.39
CA SER A 91 15.59 7.95 2.34
C SER A 91 14.79 6.67 2.08
N ASN A 92 14.14 6.12 3.10
CA ASN A 92 13.54 4.80 3.07
C ASN A 92 12.20 4.76 3.82
N VAL A 93 11.46 3.69 3.57
CA VAL A 93 10.40 3.18 4.44
C VAL A 93 10.86 1.82 4.95
N THR A 94 10.94 1.68 6.27
CA THR A 94 11.38 0.46 6.93
C THR A 94 10.20 -0.20 7.63
N PHE A 95 9.99 -1.47 7.33
CA PHE A 95 8.99 -2.31 7.96
C PHE A 95 9.62 -3.07 9.12
N HIS A 96 8.89 -3.11 10.22
CA HIS A 96 9.31 -3.78 11.44
C HIS A 96 8.26 -4.81 11.88
N ASN A 97 8.74 -5.95 12.37
CA ASN A 97 7.90 -6.93 13.04
C ASN A 97 7.42 -6.32 14.38
N PRO A 98 6.11 -6.26 14.66
CA PRO A 98 5.57 -5.64 15.87
C PRO A 98 5.89 -6.42 17.16
N ASN A 99 6.30 -7.69 17.06
CA ASN A 99 6.56 -8.53 18.23
C ASN A 99 7.94 -8.28 18.84
N ASP A 100 8.95 -8.03 18.02
CA ASP A 100 10.36 -7.91 18.43
C ASP A 100 11.05 -6.63 17.92
N GLY A 101 10.41 -5.87 17.03
CA GLY A 101 10.94 -4.65 16.43
C GLY A 101 11.99 -4.90 15.34
N GLU A 102 12.23 -6.16 14.95
CA GLU A 102 13.22 -6.48 13.93
C GLU A 102 12.83 -5.90 12.56
N ILE A 103 13.84 -5.40 11.84
CA ILE A 103 13.64 -4.91 10.47
C ILE A 103 13.39 -6.11 9.57
N VAL A 104 12.20 -6.16 8.98
CA VAL A 104 11.81 -7.22 8.05
C VAL A 104 11.99 -6.82 6.59
N GLN A 105 11.88 -5.53 6.28
CA GLN A 105 12.01 -5.02 4.92
C GLN A 105 12.34 -3.53 4.90
N THR A 106 13.20 -3.10 3.98
CA THR A 106 13.50 -1.67 3.74
C THR A 106 13.33 -1.35 2.27
N ILE A 107 12.64 -0.25 1.98
CA ILE A 107 12.31 0.19 0.63
C ILE A 107 12.75 1.64 0.47
N PRO A 108 13.49 2.02 -0.58
CA PRO A 108 13.78 3.42 -0.86
C PRO A 108 12.48 4.22 -0.94
N ILE A 109 12.42 5.38 -0.28
CA ILE A 109 11.17 6.15 -0.14
C ILE A 109 10.58 6.52 -1.49
N ILE A 110 11.43 6.81 -2.48
CA ILE A 110 11.02 7.09 -3.86
C ILE A 110 10.30 5.89 -4.48
N HIS A 111 10.79 4.66 -4.25
CA HIS A 111 10.14 3.46 -4.75
C HIS A 111 8.82 3.21 -4.02
N PHE A 112 8.80 3.39 -2.70
CA PHE A 112 7.60 3.27 -1.89
C PHE A 112 6.50 4.24 -2.36
N THR A 113 6.85 5.51 -2.62
CA THR A 113 5.92 6.50 -3.18
C THR A 113 5.36 6.06 -4.52
N VAL A 114 6.20 5.57 -5.43
CA VAL A 114 5.74 5.08 -6.74
C VAL A 114 4.76 3.89 -6.60
N ILE A 115 5.02 2.98 -5.65
CA ILE A 115 4.14 1.84 -5.37
C ILE A 115 2.81 2.31 -4.79
N ALA A 116 2.83 3.20 -3.80
CA ALA A 116 1.63 3.75 -3.18
C ALA A 116 0.77 4.53 -4.19
N GLU A 117 1.40 5.33 -5.05
CA GLU A 117 0.75 6.04 -6.15
C GLU A 117 0.11 5.08 -7.15
N ALA A 118 0.84 4.05 -7.60
CA ALA A 118 0.31 3.06 -8.52
C ALA A 118 -0.87 2.28 -7.91
N TRP A 119 -0.82 1.99 -6.61
CA TRP A 119 -1.93 1.36 -5.89
C TRP A 119 -3.14 2.28 -5.81
N ARG A 120 -2.96 3.57 -5.49
CA ARG A 120 -4.02 4.59 -5.52
C ARG A 120 -4.70 4.66 -6.90
N GLU A 121 -3.90 4.72 -7.96
CA GLU A 121 -4.39 4.75 -9.34
C GLU A 121 -5.19 3.49 -9.67
N PHE A 122 -4.70 2.32 -9.26
CA PHE A 122 -5.43 1.08 -9.43
C PHE A 122 -6.74 1.08 -8.67
N LEU A 123 -6.78 1.59 -7.43
CA LEU A 123 -7.98 1.73 -6.60
C LEU A 123 -9.02 2.69 -7.20
N LEU A 124 -8.60 3.71 -7.94
CA LEU A 124 -9.48 4.64 -8.67
C LEU A 124 -10.18 4.01 -9.88
N GLN A 125 -9.58 3.01 -10.52
CA GLN A 125 -10.13 2.42 -11.75
C GLN A 125 -11.49 1.77 -11.50
N LYS A 126 -12.52 2.08 -12.30
CA LYS A 126 -13.77 1.31 -12.20
C LYS A 126 -13.49 -0.12 -12.68
N PRO A 127 -13.91 -1.17 -11.94
CA PRO A 127 -13.77 -2.52 -12.44
C PRO A 127 -14.60 -2.65 -13.72
N ILE A 128 -13.95 -3.10 -14.80
CA ILE A 128 -14.63 -3.46 -16.04
C ILE A 128 -15.32 -4.80 -15.78
N VAL A 129 -16.50 -4.74 -15.17
CA VAL A 129 -17.39 -5.88 -15.11
C VAL A 129 -18.06 -5.93 -16.47
N GLY A 130 -17.71 -6.91 -17.30
CA GLY A 130 -18.48 -7.18 -18.51
C GLY A 130 -19.93 -7.41 -18.09
N ASP A 131 -20.85 -6.60 -18.60
CA ASP A 131 -22.27 -6.87 -18.46
C ASP A 131 -22.48 -8.31 -18.94
N ALA A 132 -22.97 -9.17 -18.04
CA ALA A 132 -23.39 -10.50 -18.44
C ALA A 132 -24.53 -10.32 -19.45
N ILE A 133 -24.25 -10.63 -20.72
CA ILE A 133 -25.22 -10.76 -21.81
C ILE A 133 -26.06 -12.02 -21.56
#